data_AF-A0A094B034-F1
#
_entry.id   AF-A0A094B034-F1
#
_cell.length_a   1.000
_cell.length_b   1.000
_cell.length_c   1.000
_cell.angle_alpha   90.00
_cell.angle_beta   90.00
_cell.angle_gamma   90.00
#
_symmetry.space_group_name_H-M   'P 1'
#
loop_
_entity.id
_entity.type
_entity.pdbx_description
1 polymer ?
#
loop_
_entity_poly.entity_id
_entity_poly.type
_entity_poly.pdbx_seq_one_letter_code
_entity_poly.pdbx_strand_id
1 'polypeptide(L)'
;MSSYRRYPLLFAGRAARPPYWLSGRAVDDMSPGEHFEAFGEMVEEFVKAFEVEEALIVGKEQPLFQSALMRKSWETGSFWYFQAVNSQKIMYTIFNLHIQRMFCAEHCDTTLFDEVVAPYWARDVSAAIETKLKEEDSYKEQVRSALLADLWLLTSVRQ
;
A
#
# COMPACT_ATOMS: atom_id res chain seq x y z
N MET A 1 -35.01 9.00 -18.91
CA MET A 1 -34.75 7.98 -17.87
C MET A 1 -33.33 7.44 -18.10
N SER A 2 -32.28 8.16 -17.70
CA SER A 2 -31.63 8.12 -16.37
C SER A 2 -31.24 6.70 -15.92
N SER A 3 -30.06 6.23 -16.33
CA SER A 3 -29.41 5.04 -15.76
C SER A 3 -27.88 5.18 -15.65
N TYR A 4 -27.36 6.39 -15.41
CA TYR A 4 -25.92 6.62 -15.15
C TYR A 4 -25.73 7.49 -13.90
N ARG A 5 -26.38 7.12 -12.79
CA ARG A 5 -26.25 7.81 -11.49
C ARG A 5 -25.97 6.86 -10.31
N ARG A 6 -25.13 5.86 -10.55
CA ARG A 6 -24.29 5.14 -9.56
C ARG A 6 -22.99 4.98 -10.34
N TYR A 7 -21.93 5.75 -10.14
CA TYR A 7 -20.91 5.59 -9.09
C TYR A 7 -20.06 6.87 -8.93
N PRO A 8 -20.58 7.98 -8.37
CA PRO A 8 -19.76 9.19 -8.17
C PRO A 8 -18.67 8.99 -7.11
N LEU A 9 -18.96 8.17 -6.07
CA LEU A 9 -18.12 8.09 -4.88
C LEU A 9 -16.84 7.25 -5.07
N LEU A 10 -16.87 6.22 -5.90
CA LEU A 10 -15.70 5.37 -6.17
C LEU A 10 -14.66 6.05 -7.07
N PHE A 11 -15.11 6.89 -8.01
CA PHE A 11 -14.21 7.71 -8.83
C PHE A 11 -13.72 8.95 -8.09
N ALA A 12 -14.58 9.60 -7.30
CA ALA A 12 -14.17 10.71 -6.43
C ALA A 12 -13.08 10.28 -5.44
N GLY A 13 -13.18 9.08 -4.86
CA GLY A 13 -12.16 8.55 -3.97
C GLY A 13 -10.80 8.25 -4.64
N ARG A 14 -10.74 8.07 -5.97
CA ARG A 14 -9.48 7.91 -6.72
C ARG A 14 -8.87 9.24 -7.15
N ALA A 15 -9.68 10.22 -7.54
CA ALA A 15 -9.21 11.54 -7.95
C ALA A 15 -8.72 12.40 -6.76
N ALA A 16 -9.14 12.05 -5.55
CA ALA A 16 -8.80 12.72 -4.31
C ALA A 16 -7.38 12.45 -3.77
N ARG A 17 -6.53 11.68 -4.46
CA ARG A 17 -5.25 11.20 -3.93
C ARG A 17 -4.12 11.24 -4.95
N PRO A 18 -2.88 11.49 -4.49
CA PRO A 18 -1.70 11.25 -5.31
C PRO A 18 -1.63 9.78 -5.79
N PRO A 19 -1.13 9.52 -7.01
CA PRO A 19 -0.95 8.16 -7.48
C PRO A 19 0.09 7.38 -6.65
N TYR A 20 -0.26 6.19 -6.18
CA TYR A 20 0.64 5.37 -5.34
C TYR A 20 1.88 4.87 -6.10
N TRP A 21 1.84 4.85 -7.43
CA TRP A 21 2.91 4.36 -8.31
C TRP A 21 3.97 5.41 -8.64
N LEU A 22 3.88 6.64 -8.11
CA LEU A 22 4.84 7.72 -8.42
C LEU A 22 6.29 7.33 -8.12
N SER A 23 6.54 6.58 -7.04
CA SER A 23 7.88 6.09 -6.69
C SER A 23 8.33 4.88 -7.51
N GLY A 24 7.44 4.25 -8.28
CA GLY A 24 7.67 2.95 -8.91
C GLY A 24 7.84 1.79 -7.92
N ARG A 25 7.70 2.03 -6.61
CA ARG A 25 7.82 1.03 -5.55
C ARG A 25 6.46 0.48 -5.16
N ALA A 26 6.49 -0.74 -4.65
CA ALA A 26 5.31 -1.32 -4.03
C ALA A 26 5.01 -0.60 -2.71
N VAL A 27 3.73 -0.47 -2.37
CA VAL A 27 3.31 0.33 -1.20
C VAL A 27 3.74 -0.33 0.12
N ASP A 28 3.83 -1.65 0.15
CA ASP A 28 4.39 -2.42 1.26
C ASP A 28 5.89 -2.21 1.48
N ASP A 29 6.63 -1.69 0.50
CA ASP A 29 8.07 -1.40 0.57
C ASP A 29 8.37 0.07 0.96
N MET A 30 7.35 0.86 1.30
CA MET A 30 7.53 2.28 1.67
C MET A 30 7.80 2.45 3.17
N SER A 31 8.80 1.75 3.72
CA SER A 31 9.18 1.94 5.12
C SER A 31 9.67 3.37 5.42
N PRO A 32 9.47 3.90 6.64
CA PRO A 32 10.03 5.19 7.04
C PRO A 32 11.54 5.28 6.78
N GLY A 33 12.00 6.38 6.16
CA GLY A 33 13.38 6.59 5.76
C GLY A 33 13.49 7.32 4.42
N GLU A 34 14.66 7.25 3.78
CA GLU A 34 14.96 7.99 2.54
C GLU A 34 13.94 7.75 1.42
N HIS A 35 13.45 6.52 1.26
CA HIS A 35 12.46 6.20 0.22
C HIS A 35 11.09 6.81 0.48
N PHE A 36 10.69 6.91 1.76
CA PHE A 36 9.44 7.56 2.14
C PHE A 36 9.52 9.08 1.94
N GLU A 37 10.66 9.68 2.31
CA GLU A 37 10.91 11.11 2.10
C GLU A 37 10.91 11.46 0.61
N ALA A 38 11.65 10.70 -0.21
CA ALA A 38 11.67 10.86 -1.66
C ALA A 38 10.28 10.69 -2.28
N PHE A 39 9.46 9.75 -1.81
CA PHE A 39 8.09 9.62 -2.27
C PHE A 39 7.23 10.84 -1.89
N GLY A 40 7.41 11.39 -0.69
CA GLY A 40 6.76 12.63 -0.27
C GLY A 40 7.14 13.82 -1.16
N GLU A 41 8.40 13.93 -1.55
CA GLU A 41 8.88 14.94 -2.50
C GLU A 41 8.23 14.77 -3.89
N MET A 42 8.16 13.54 -4.40
CA MET A 42 7.50 13.25 -5.68
C MET A 42 5.99 13.56 -5.62
N VAL A 43 5.33 13.26 -4.50
CA VAL A 43 3.93 13.61 -4.28
C VAL A 43 3.74 15.13 -4.30
N GLU A 44 4.62 15.87 -3.63
CA GLU A 44 4.56 17.33 -3.58
C GLU A 44 4.81 17.96 -4.96
N GLU A 45 5.78 17.45 -5.72
CA GLU A 45 6.04 17.87 -7.10
C GLU A 45 4.83 17.58 -8.00
N PHE A 46 4.27 16.38 -7.91
CA PHE A 46 3.09 15.98 -8.69
C PHE A 46 1.90 16.89 -8.39
N VAL A 47 1.60 17.14 -7.11
CA VAL A 47 0.49 18.00 -6.71
C VAL A 47 0.70 19.42 -7.22
N LYS A 48 1.92 19.98 -7.11
CA LYS A 48 2.25 21.31 -7.65
C LYS A 48 2.06 21.41 -9.17
N ALA A 49 2.52 20.40 -9.92
CA ALA A 49 2.32 20.36 -11.37
C ALA A 49 0.81 20.33 -11.71
N PHE A 50 0.06 19.52 -10.96
CA PHE A 50 -1.40 19.41 -11.12
C PHE A 50 -2.13 20.72 -10.77
N GLU A 51 -1.69 21.46 -9.75
CA GLU A 51 -2.23 22.80 -9.40
C GLU A 51 -2.10 23.79 -10.56
N VAL A 52 -0.95 23.78 -11.25
CA VAL A 52 -0.71 24.65 -12.41
C VAL A 52 -1.66 24.28 -13.56
N GLU A 53 -1.81 23.00 -13.87
CA GLU A 53 -2.74 22.55 -14.92
C GLU A 53 -4.20 22.85 -14.56
N GLU A 54 -4.58 22.63 -13.31
CA GLU A 54 -5.93 22.91 -12.81
C GLU A 54 -6.25 24.41 -12.96
N ALA A 55 -5.33 25.30 -12.59
CA ALA A 55 -5.46 26.74 -12.75
C ALA A 55 -5.67 27.20 -14.20
N LEU A 56 -5.06 26.51 -15.17
CA LEU A 56 -5.23 26.79 -16.62
C LEU A 56 -6.61 26.33 -17.14
N ILE A 57 -7.27 25.42 -16.44
CA ILE A 57 -8.58 24.85 -16.81
C ILE A 57 -9.73 25.62 -16.12
N VAL A 58 -9.47 26.39 -15.06
CA VAL A 58 -10.47 27.19 -14.33
C VAL A 58 -11.12 28.22 -15.26
N GLY A 59 -12.31 27.86 -15.76
CA GLY A 59 -13.08 28.61 -16.75
C GLY A 59 -14.24 27.82 -17.35
N LYS A 60 -14.25 26.49 -17.19
CA LYS A 60 -15.39 25.61 -17.55
C LYS A 60 -16.15 25.19 -16.29
N GLU A 61 -17.35 25.74 -16.10
CA GLU A 61 -18.50 25.40 -15.21
C GLU A 61 -18.34 24.65 -13.85
N GLN A 62 -17.22 23.99 -13.53
CA GLN A 62 -16.92 23.42 -12.23
C GLN A 62 -15.43 23.60 -11.91
N PRO A 63 -15.07 24.36 -10.86
CA PRO A 63 -13.72 24.33 -10.35
C PRO A 63 -13.44 22.91 -9.84
N LEU A 64 -12.58 22.20 -10.56
CA LEU A 64 -11.92 21.03 -10.03
C LEU A 64 -11.01 21.57 -8.91
N PHE A 65 -11.18 21.05 -7.71
CA PHE A 65 -10.30 21.32 -6.55
C PHE A 65 -9.55 20.03 -6.20
N GLN A 66 -9.13 19.29 -7.22
CA GLN A 66 -8.55 17.97 -7.06
C GLN A 66 -7.17 18.07 -6.44
N SER A 67 -6.36 19.06 -6.82
CA SER A 67 -5.05 19.29 -6.21
C SER A 67 -5.15 19.54 -4.69
N ALA A 68 -6.07 20.41 -4.28
CA ALA A 68 -6.32 20.71 -2.88
C ALA A 68 -6.80 19.47 -2.10
N LEU A 69 -7.60 18.61 -2.75
CA LEU A 69 -8.06 17.36 -2.15
C LEU A 69 -6.93 16.34 -2.02
N MET A 70 -6.06 16.22 -3.04
CA MET A 70 -4.86 15.38 -3.01
C MET A 70 -3.92 15.81 -1.88
N ARG A 71 -3.64 17.11 -1.78
CA ARG A 71 -2.83 17.70 -0.71
C ARG A 71 -3.39 17.38 0.66
N LYS A 72 -4.68 17.67 0.86
CA LYS A 72 -5.36 17.35 2.12
C LYS A 72 -5.30 15.87 2.44
N SER A 73 -5.48 14.99 1.45
CA SER A 73 -5.43 13.54 1.65
C SER A 73 -4.04 13.04 2.09
N TRP A 74 -2.98 13.70 1.62
CA TRP A 74 -1.60 13.41 1.97
C TRP A 74 -1.31 13.90 3.40
N GLU A 75 -1.64 15.15 3.70
CA GLU A 75 -1.42 15.78 5.02
C GLU A 75 -2.17 15.07 6.14
N THR A 76 -3.42 14.66 5.91
CA THR A 76 -4.21 13.93 6.92
C THR A 76 -3.82 12.45 7.01
N GLY A 77 -2.94 11.96 6.14
CA GLY A 77 -2.64 10.54 5.99
C GLY A 77 -3.81 9.69 5.50
N SER A 78 -4.91 10.30 5.03
CA SER A 78 -6.04 9.58 4.43
C SER A 78 -5.62 8.74 3.23
N PHE A 79 -4.58 9.16 2.50
CA PHE A 79 -3.90 8.36 1.48
C PHE A 79 -3.65 6.91 1.93
N TRP A 80 -3.06 6.72 3.13
CA TRP A 80 -2.72 5.40 3.67
C TRP A 80 -3.95 4.57 3.99
N TYR A 81 -4.98 5.18 4.58
CA TYR A 81 -6.26 4.51 4.83
C TYR A 81 -6.89 3.98 3.55
N PHE A 82 -6.96 4.82 2.53
CA PHE A 82 -7.57 4.39 1.28
C PHE A 82 -6.74 3.31 0.56
N GLN A 83 -5.42 3.30 0.76
CA GLN A 83 -4.55 2.26 0.21
C GLN A 83 -4.71 0.94 0.96
N ALA A 84 -4.88 0.98 2.28
CA ALA A 84 -5.18 -0.18 3.12
C ALA A 84 -6.54 -0.82 2.75
N VAL A 85 -7.56 0.00 2.45
CA VAL A 85 -8.89 -0.49 2.02
C VAL A 85 -8.84 -1.14 0.63
N ASN A 86 -7.97 -0.66 -0.27
CA ASN A 86 -7.86 -1.20 -1.62
C ASN A 86 -7.21 -2.59 -1.67
N SER A 87 -6.45 -2.99 -0.66
CA SER A 87 -5.78 -4.29 -0.62
C SER A 87 -5.67 -4.81 0.80
N GLN A 88 -6.47 -5.84 1.11
CA GLN A 88 -6.38 -6.56 2.39
C GLN A 88 -4.98 -7.11 2.68
N LYS A 89 -4.23 -7.51 1.65
CA LYS A 89 -2.84 -7.97 1.82
C LYS A 89 -1.94 -6.87 2.38
N ILE A 90 -2.11 -5.64 1.91
CA ILE A 90 -1.22 -4.52 2.24
C ILE A 90 -1.74 -3.78 3.48
N MET A 91 -2.99 -3.99 3.88
CA MET A 91 -3.62 -3.36 5.04
C MET A 91 -2.79 -3.47 6.32
N TYR A 92 -2.36 -4.68 6.69
CA TYR A 92 -1.58 -4.90 7.91
C TYR A 92 -0.24 -4.14 7.86
N THR A 93 0.48 -4.26 6.75
CA THR A 93 1.75 -3.56 6.52
C THR A 93 1.58 -2.03 6.58
N ILE A 94 0.59 -1.47 5.88
CA ILE A 94 0.32 -0.02 5.92
C ILE A 94 -0.10 0.43 7.31
N PHE A 95 -0.88 -0.38 8.02
CA PHE A 95 -1.31 -0.04 9.36
C PHE A 95 -0.10 0.12 10.28
N ASN A 96 0.78 -0.87 10.32
CA ASN A 96 1.95 -0.86 11.19
C ASN A 96 2.98 0.21 10.78
N LEU A 97 3.24 0.38 9.47
CA LEU A 97 4.26 1.32 8.99
C LEU A 97 3.82 2.79 9.01
N HIS A 98 2.56 3.07 8.71
CA HIS A 98 2.08 4.44 8.47
C HIS A 98 0.98 4.86 9.42
N ILE A 99 -0.13 4.11 9.49
CA ILE A 99 -1.31 4.54 10.23
C ILE A 99 -1.04 4.57 11.73
N GLN A 100 -0.51 3.49 12.30
CA GLN A 100 -0.23 3.39 13.73
C GLN A 100 0.74 4.49 14.18
N ARG A 101 1.80 4.74 13.41
CA ARG A 101 2.79 5.79 13.69
C ARG A 101 2.19 7.20 13.72
N MET A 102 1.16 7.46 12.90
CA MET A 102 0.47 8.76 12.89
C MET A 102 -0.33 9.04 14.17
N PHE A 103 -0.85 8.00 14.86
CA PHE A 103 -1.71 8.18 16.03
C PHE A 103 -1.02 7.82 17.36
N CYS A 104 -0.12 6.84 17.35
CA CYS A 104 0.60 6.39 18.54
C CYS A 104 1.91 5.69 18.12
N ALA A 105 2.97 6.49 17.93
CA ALA A 105 4.29 5.99 17.55
C ALA A 105 4.89 5.04 18.61
N GLU A 106 4.57 5.22 19.90
CA GLU A 106 5.03 4.34 20.97
C GLU A 106 4.57 2.89 20.76
N HIS A 107 3.37 2.68 20.21
CA HIS A 107 2.88 1.33 19.97
C HIS A 107 3.61 0.61 18.83
N CYS A 108 4.32 1.34 17.95
CA CYS A 108 5.08 0.73 16.85
C CYS A 108 6.27 -0.10 17.36
N ASP A 109 6.79 0.23 18.54
CA ASP A 109 7.92 -0.47 19.17
C ASP A 109 7.48 -1.56 20.15
N THR A 110 6.18 -1.83 20.25
CA THR A 110 5.59 -2.80 21.18
C THR A 110 4.83 -3.91 20.46
N THR A 111 4.77 -5.08 21.07
CA THR A 111 3.96 -6.21 20.60
C THR A 111 2.49 -6.12 21.01
N LEU A 112 2.09 -5.05 21.71
CA LEU A 112 0.74 -4.89 22.29
C LEU A 112 -0.36 -5.09 21.24
N PHE A 113 -0.21 -4.48 20.05
CA PHE A 113 -1.19 -4.61 18.99
C PHE A 113 -1.27 -6.04 18.45
N ASP A 114 -0.11 -6.66 18.19
CA ASP A 114 -0.05 -8.03 17.68
C ASP A 114 -0.63 -9.01 18.70
N GLU A 115 -0.37 -8.83 19.99
CA GLU A 115 -0.94 -9.66 21.06
C GLU A 115 -2.47 -9.56 21.13
N VAL A 116 -3.01 -8.35 20.94
CA VAL A 116 -4.45 -8.11 20.96
C VAL A 116 -5.14 -8.65 19.70
N VAL A 117 -4.52 -8.49 18.53
CA VAL A 117 -5.13 -8.86 17.24
C VAL A 117 -4.87 -10.32 16.86
N ALA A 118 -3.78 -10.93 17.35
CA ALA A 118 -3.41 -12.32 17.08
C ALA A 118 -4.59 -13.31 17.19
N PRO A 119 -5.40 -13.31 18.28
CA PRO A 119 -6.54 -14.21 18.46
C PRO A 119 -7.64 -14.11 17.39
N TYR A 120 -7.71 -13.00 16.64
CA TYR A 120 -8.77 -12.75 15.67
C TYR A 120 -8.47 -13.30 14.27
N TRP A 121 -7.24 -13.73 14.00
CA TRP A 121 -6.84 -14.21 12.67
C TRP A 121 -7.38 -15.61 12.34
N ALA A 122 -7.67 -16.42 13.35
CA ALA A 122 -8.25 -17.75 13.17
C ALA A 122 -9.03 -18.18 14.41
N ARG A 123 -9.95 -19.13 14.25
CA ARG A 123 -10.70 -19.70 15.38
C ARG A 123 -9.78 -20.49 16.34
N ASP A 124 -8.75 -21.13 15.80
CA ASP A 124 -7.66 -21.74 16.56
C ASP A 124 -6.34 -21.22 16.00
N VAL A 125 -5.82 -20.17 16.64
CA VAL A 125 -4.63 -19.46 16.17
C VAL A 125 -3.38 -20.31 16.33
N SER A 126 -3.25 -21.06 17.41
CA SER A 126 -2.10 -21.92 17.65
C SER A 126 -1.97 -23.01 16.57
N ALA A 127 -3.09 -23.69 16.26
CA ALA A 127 -3.10 -24.69 15.19
C ALA A 127 -2.85 -24.06 13.81
N ALA A 128 -3.39 -22.86 13.56
CA ALA A 128 -3.15 -22.14 12.31
C ALA A 128 -1.67 -21.75 12.14
N ILE A 129 -1.02 -21.26 13.20
CA ILE A 129 0.42 -20.94 13.21
C ILE A 129 1.24 -22.21 12.94
N GLU A 130 0.99 -23.29 13.65
CA GLU A 130 1.73 -24.54 13.46
C GLU A 130 1.60 -25.07 12.03
N THR A 131 0.40 -24.99 11.46
CA THR A 131 0.14 -25.37 10.06
C THR A 131 0.93 -24.50 9.11
N LYS A 132 0.92 -23.18 9.30
CA LYS A 132 1.63 -22.22 8.44
C LYS A 132 3.15 -22.40 8.48
N LEU A 133 3.72 -22.71 9.65
CA LEU A 133 5.15 -23.01 9.78
C LEU A 133 5.55 -24.27 8.98
N LYS A 134 4.75 -25.33 9.05
CA LYS A 134 4.98 -26.56 8.26
C LYS A 134 4.86 -26.31 6.75
N GLU A 135 3.87 -25.51 6.34
CA GLU A 135 3.70 -25.11 4.94
C GLU A 135 4.90 -24.29 4.45
N GLU A 136 5.41 -23.37 5.26
CA GLU A 136 6.58 -22.55 4.94
C GLU A 136 7.85 -23.40 4.75
N ASP A 137 8.10 -24.34 5.66
CA ASP A 137 9.25 -25.25 5.56
C ASP A 137 9.18 -26.10 4.28
N SER A 138 8.01 -26.66 4.00
CA SER A 138 7.77 -27.42 2.76
C SER A 138 7.98 -26.55 1.52
N TYR A 139 7.49 -25.31 1.53
CA TYR A 139 7.66 -24.37 0.43
C TYR A 139 9.14 -24.02 0.20
N LYS A 140 9.90 -23.76 1.27
CA LYS A 140 11.34 -23.48 1.18
C LYS A 140 12.11 -24.65 0.56
N GLU A 141 11.78 -25.88 0.92
CA GLU A 141 12.39 -27.08 0.32
C GLU A 141 12.05 -27.23 -1.17
N GLN A 142 10.80 -26.95 -1.55
CA GLN A 142 10.38 -26.95 -2.96
C GLN A 142 11.14 -25.89 -3.77
N VAL A 143 11.27 -24.68 -3.23
CA VAL A 143 12.02 -23.59 -3.88
C VAL A 143 13.50 -23.95 -4.03
N ARG A 144 14.13 -24.51 -2.98
CA ARG A 144 15.52 -24.99 -3.06
C ARG A 144 15.69 -26.06 -4.12
N SER A 145 14.79 -27.03 -4.16
CA SER A 145 14.81 -28.13 -5.12
C SER A 145 14.65 -27.63 -6.55
N ALA A 146 13.71 -26.70 -6.79
CA ALA A 146 13.50 -26.08 -8.10
C ALA A 146 14.72 -25.27 -8.57
N LEU A 147 15.30 -24.45 -7.68
CA LEU A 147 16.49 -23.67 -7.99
C LEU A 147 17.69 -24.55 -8.36
N LEU A 148 17.88 -25.66 -7.63
CA LEU A 148 18.93 -26.63 -7.94
C LEU A 148 18.67 -27.34 -9.26
N ALA A 149 17.43 -27.71 -9.57
CA ALA A 149 17.07 -28.32 -10.84
C ALA A 149 17.36 -27.39 -12.03
N ASP A 150 17.01 -26.09 -11.92
CA ASP A 150 17.28 -25.09 -12.96
C ASP A 150 18.80 -24.85 -13.16
N LEU A 151 19.58 -24.84 -12.08
CA LEU A 151 21.05 -24.74 -12.14
C LEU A 151 21.69 -25.97 -12.82
N TRP A 152 21.16 -27.17 -12.55
CA TRP A 152 21.58 -28.40 -13.23
C TRP A 152 21.25 -28.38 -14.72
N LEU A 153 20.10 -27.82 -15.12
CA LEU A 153 19.74 -27.65 -16.52
C LEU A 153 20.64 -26.63 -17.23
N LEU A 154 21.00 -25.52 -16.58
CA LEU A 154 21.88 -24.49 -17.16
C LEU A 154 23.34 -24.95 -17.29
N THR A 155 23.79 -25.86 -16.42
CA THR A 155 25.16 -26.41 -16.47
C THR A 155 25.30 -27.56 -17.45
N SER A 156 24.25 -28.36 -17.69
CA SER A 156 24.27 -29.44 -18.68
C SER A 156 24.13 -28.95 -20.13
N VAL A 157 23.47 -27.80 -20.35
CA VAL A 157 23.32 -27.17 -21.68
C VAL A 157 24.60 -26.43 -22.13
N ARG A 158 25.57 -26.22 -21.23
CA ARG A 158 26.81 -25.47 -21.50
C ARG A 158 28.04 -26.36 -21.80
N GLN A 159 27.86 -27.68 -21.81
CA GLN A 159 28.84 -28.68 -22.27
C GLN A 159 28.48 -29.18 -23.67
#